data_AF-A0A7W1GQ90-F1
#
_entry.id   AF-A0A7W1GQ90-F1
#
_cell.length_a   1.000
_cell.length_b   1.000
_cell.length_c   1.000
_cell.angle_alpha   90.00
_cell.angle_beta   90.00
_cell.angle_gamma   90.00
#
_symmetry.space_group_name_H-M   'P 1'
#
loop_
_entity.id
_entity.type
_entity.pdbx_description
1 polymer ?
#
loop_
_entity_poly.entity_id
_entity_poly.type
_entity_poly.pdbx_seq_one_letter_code
_entity_poly.pdbx_strand_id
1 'polypeptide(L)' 'NQGDLSATGKLGVDAGQNAGFDIYSTVDGGTTVDVDGFATLRVNDRFKLYKITLFTGEATNRGAFDRRVTDIAIPLNQR' A
#
# COMPACT_ATOMS: atom_id res chain seq x y z
N ASN A 1 -22.42 -5.66 -6.91
CA ASN A 1 -21.49 -4.54 -7.14
C ASN A 1 -22.28 -3.44 -7.84
N GLN A 2 -22.42 -2.26 -7.23
CA GLN A 2 -23.18 -1.13 -7.78
C GLN A 2 -22.27 -0.08 -8.46
N GLY A 3 -20.97 -0.35 -8.61
CA GLY A 3 -20.06 0.51 -9.38
C GLY A 3 -19.68 1.83 -8.72
N ASP A 4 -20.16 2.10 -7.50
CA ASP A 4 -19.79 3.30 -6.76
C ASP A 4 -18.36 3.18 -6.23
N LEU A 5 -17.49 4.10 -6.67
CA LEU A 5 -16.16 4.28 -6.11
C LEU A 5 -16.32 4.99 -4.76
N SER A 6 -16.50 4.20 -3.69
CA SER A 6 -16.42 4.72 -2.33
C SER A 6 -14.95 4.89 -1.95
N ALA A 7 -14.58 6.06 -1.43
CA ALA A 7 -13.26 6.23 -0.82
C ALA A 7 -13.14 5.26 0.36
N THR A 8 -12.15 4.36 0.32
CA THR A 8 -11.96 3.31 1.33
C THR A 8 -11.48 3.84 2.69
N GLY A 9 -11.54 5.14 2.93
CA GLY A 9 -11.06 5.83 4.12
C GLY A 9 -9.85 6.73 3.84
N LYS A 10 -9.28 7.32 4.90
CA LYS A 10 -8.14 8.26 4.78
C LYS A 10 -6.84 7.56 5.19
N LEU A 11 -5.73 7.95 4.58
CA LEU A 11 -4.39 7.44 4.93
C LEU A 11 -3.98 7.72 6.38
N GLY A 12 -4.55 8.75 7.02
CA GLY A 12 -4.16 9.19 8.37
C GLY A 12 -2.81 9.91 8.44
N VAL A 13 -2.11 10.03 7.31
CA VAL A 13 -0.86 10.80 7.14
C VAL A 13 -1.03 11.82 6.02
N ASP A 14 -0.31 12.94 6.12
CA ASP A 14 -0.22 13.95 5.05
C ASP A 14 0.80 13.50 4.00
N ALA A 15 0.31 12.74 3.01
CA ALA A 15 1.12 12.21 1.94
C ALA A 15 1.27 13.24 0.80
N GLY A 16 2.52 13.49 0.39
CA GLY A 16 2.81 14.28 -0.81
C GLY A 16 2.43 13.54 -2.10
N GLN A 17 2.50 14.26 -3.22
CA GLN A 17 2.05 13.76 -4.54
C GLN A 17 2.83 12.55 -5.09
N ASN A 18 4.06 12.33 -4.63
CA ASN A 18 4.87 11.18 -5.07
C ASN A 18 4.57 9.98 -4.19
N ALA A 19 3.76 9.06 -4.72
CA ALA A 19 3.38 7.81 -4.07
C ALA A 19 3.30 6.66 -5.07
N GLY A 20 3.56 5.46 -4.57
CA GLY A 20 3.38 4.20 -5.29
C GLY A 20 2.70 3.18 -4.38
N PHE A 21 1.99 2.23 -4.95
CA PHE A 21 1.17 1.28 -4.21
C PHE A 21 1.12 -0.08 -4.92
N ASP A 22 1.33 -1.15 -4.18
CA ASP A 22 1.23 -2.52 -4.69
C ASP A 22 0.60 -3.46 -3.65
N ILE A 23 0.04 -4.58 -4.11
CA ILE A 23 -0.67 -5.56 -3.30
C ILE A 23 0.07 -6.90 -3.34
N TYR A 24 0.40 -7.43 -2.16
CA TYR A 24 0.79 -8.82 -1.99
C TYR A 24 -0.46 -9.66 -1.75
N SER A 25 -0.72 -10.67 -2.58
CA SER A 25 -1.85 -11.59 -2.44
C SER A 25 -1.36 -12.96 -2.00
N THR A 26 -1.81 -13.49 -0.87
CA THR A 26 -1.54 -14.88 -0.50
C THR A 26 -2.43 -15.79 -1.35
N VAL A 27 -1.85 -16.75 -2.08
CA VAL A 27 -2.59 -17.65 -2.99
C VAL A 27 -2.51 -19.08 -2.49
N ASP A 28 -3.67 -19.69 -2.20
CA ASP A 28 -3.82 -21.10 -1.87
C ASP A 28 -4.70 -21.79 -2.92
N GLY A 29 -4.24 -22.93 -3.45
CA GLY A 29 -4.97 -23.68 -4.49
C GLY A 29 -5.29 -22.88 -5.76
N GLY A 30 -4.50 -21.85 -6.09
CA GLY A 30 -4.75 -20.95 -7.22
C GLY A 30 -5.81 -19.86 -6.96
N THR A 31 -6.25 -19.72 -5.70
CA THR A 31 -7.20 -18.69 -5.27
C THR A 31 -6.55 -17.76 -4.26
N THR A 32 -6.75 -16.45 -4.41
CA THR A 32 -6.34 -15.47 -3.40
C THR A 32 -7.12 -15.68 -2.11
N VAL A 33 -6.42 -15.95 -1.01
CA VAL A 33 -7.02 -16.13 0.34
C VAL A 33 -6.73 -14.97 1.29
N ASP A 34 -5.74 -14.13 0.98
CA ASP A 34 -5.43 -12.92 1.76
C ASP A 34 -4.77 -11.86 0.87
N VAL A 35 -4.82 -10.59 1.29
CA VAL A 35 -4.21 -9.45 0.59
C VAL A 35 -3.61 -8.45 1.58
N ASP A 36 -2.37 -8.05 1.33
CA ASP A 36 -1.65 -7.01 2.05
C ASP A 36 -1.30 -5.85 1.11
N GLY A 37 -1.78 -4.65 1.41
CA GLY A 37 -1.41 -3.44 0.68
C GLY A 37 -0.12 -2.82 1.20
N PHE A 38 0.75 -2.37 0.30
CA PHE A 38 1.95 -1.61 0.64
C PHE A 38 2.06 -0.34 -0.19
N ALA A 39 2.43 0.77 0.46
CA ALA A 39 2.63 2.04 -0.22
C ALA A 39 4.01 2.63 0.07
N THR A 40 4.59 3.27 -0.93
CA THR A 40 5.65 4.27 -0.71
C THR A 40 4.99 5.64 -0.64
N LEU A 41 5.17 6.36 0.47
CA LEU A 41 4.60 7.69 0.66
C LEU A 41 5.70 8.67 1.05
N ARG A 42 5.66 9.89 0.49
CA ARG A 42 6.44 11.02 1.00
C ARG A 42 5.67 11.69 2.14
N VAL A 43 6.19 11.59 3.36
CA VAL A 43 5.60 12.22 4.56
C VAL A 43 6.71 12.96 5.32
N ASN A 44 6.51 14.25 5.57
CA ASN A 44 7.52 15.15 6.18
C ASN A 44 8.88 15.07 5.45
N ASP A 45 8.86 15.24 4.13
CA ASP A 45 10.03 15.21 3.24
C ASP A 45 10.85 13.91 3.23
N ARG A 46 10.33 12.84 3.82
CA ARG A 46 10.95 11.51 3.80
C ARG A 46 10.06 10.51 3.06
N PHE A 47 10.68 9.73 2.19
CA PHE A 47 10.04 8.58 1.57
C PHE A 47 10.04 7.42 2.57
N LYS A 48 8.87 6.84 2.80
CA LYS A 48 8.66 5.77 3.79
C LYS A 48 7.81 4.66 3.18
N LEU A 49 8.03 3.45 3.68
CA LEU A 49 7.19 2.30 3.39
C LEU A 49 6.05 2.25 4.41
N TYR A 50 4.83 2.01 3.93
CA TYR A 50 3.63 1.82 4.73
C TYR A 50 2.98 0.49 4.40
N LYS A 51 2.40 -0.17 5.40
CA LYS A 51 1.34 -1.17 5.20
C LYS A 51 0.00 -0.43 5.17
N ILE A 52 -0.85 -0.77 4.21
CA ILE A 52 -2.17 -0.16 4.01
C ILE A 52 -3.25 -1.20 4.31
N THR A 53 -4.13 -0.87 5.25
CA THR A 53 -5.34 -1.66 5.49
C THR A 53 -6.37 -1.34 4.40
N LEU A 54 -6.61 -2.25 3.46
CA LEU A 54 -7.38 -1.96 2.23
C LEU A 54 -8.82 -1.47 2.47
N PHE A 55 -9.45 -1.95 3.54
CA PHE A 55 -10.85 -1.61 3.87
C PHE A 55 -11.02 -0.27 4.58
N THR A 56 -9.95 0.26 5.18
CA THR A 56 -9.99 1.52 5.97
C THR A 56 -9.07 2.61 5.43
N GLY A 57 -8.18 2.25 4.49
CA GLY A 57 -7.13 3.13 3.97
C GLY A 57 -6.04 3.46 4.98
N GLU A 58 -6.08 2.92 6.20
CA GLU A 58 -5.13 3.26 7.27
C GLU A 58 -3.69 2.91 6.87
N ALA A 59 -2.78 3.89 6.99
CA ALA A 59 -1.36 3.72 6.67
C ALA A 59 -0.52 3.51 7.94
N THR A 60 0.00 2.29 8.14
CA THR A 60 0.92 1.96 9.23
C THR A 60 2.38 2.03 8.75
N ASN A 61 3.18 2.92 9.33
CA ASN A 61 4.59 3.11 8.95
C ASN A 61 5.44 1.85 9.22
N ARG A 62 6.24 1.42 8.24
CA ARG A 62 7.15 0.26 8.29
C ARG A 62 8.62 0.63 8.22
N GLY A 63 8.96 1.90 7.98
CA GLY A 63 10.33 2.39 7.91
C GLY A 63 10.53 3.49 6.87
N ALA A 64 11.66 4.18 6.96
CA ALA A 64 12.06 5.19 5.98
C ALA A 64 13.11 4.63 5.02
N PHE A 65 13.06 5.05 3.76
CA PHE A 65 14.12 4.79 2.80
C PHE A 65 15.28 5.77 3.01
N ASP A 66 16.50 5.31 2.76
CA ASP A 66 17.73 6.12 2.72
C ASP A 66 17.82 7.01 1.47
N ARG A 67 16.96 6.73 0.49
CA ARG A 67 16.89 7.36 -0.83
C ARG A 67 15.46 7.70 -1.21
N ARG A 68 15.28 8.42 -2.31
CA ARG A 68 13.95 8.71 -2.86
C ARG A 68 13.41 7.47 -3.56
N VAL A 69 12.42 6.82 -2.95
CA VAL A 69 11.70 5.67 -3.52
C VAL A 69 10.26 6.10 -3.72
N THR A 70 9.85 6.22 -4.97
CA THR A 70 8.51 6.67 -5.36
C THR A 70 7.57 5.53 -5.67
N ASP A 71 8.09 4.32 -5.87
CA ASP A 71 7.28 3.15 -6.16
C ASP A 71 8.00 1.86 -5.75
N ILE A 72 7.21 0.82 -5.52
CA ILE A 72 7.66 -0.55 -5.26
C ILE A 72 6.83 -1.52 -6.10
N ALA A 73 7.44 -2.63 -6.46
CA ALA A 73 6.73 -3.77 -7.04
C ALA A 73 7.03 -5.01 -6.20
N ILE A 74 6.00 -5.78 -5.87
CA ILE A 74 6.07 -7.00 -5.11
C ILE A 74 5.91 -8.18 -6.08
N PRO A 75 6.84 -9.15 -6.11
CA PRO A 75 6.78 -10.26 -7.07
C PRO A 75 5.50 -11.09 -6.97
N LEU A 76 5.11 -11.70 -8.10
CA LEU A 76 3.85 -12.44 -8.29
C LEU A 76 3.87 -13.91 -7.81
N ASN A 77 5.01 -14.43 -7.32
CA ASN A 77 5.12 -15.79 -6.80
C ASN A 77 4.68 -15.87 -5.33
N GLN A 78 3.46 -15.38 -5.08
CA GLN A 78 2.93 -15.16 -3.75
C GLN A 78 2.27 -16.46 -3.29
N ARG A 79 2.94 -17.17 -2.38
CA ARG A 79 2.49 -18.45 -1.79
C ARG A 79 1.85 -18.22 -0.43
#